data_AF-A0A3Q3B4Y5-F1
#
_entry.id   AF-A0A3Q3B4Y5-F1
#
_cell.length_a   1.000
_cell.length_b   1.000
_cell.length_c   1.000
_cell.angle_alpha   90.00
_cell.angle_beta   90.00
_cell.angle_gamma   90.00
#
_symmetry.space_group_name_H-M   'P 1'
#
loop_
_entity.id
_entity.type
_entity.pdbx_description
1 polymer ?
#
loop_
_entity_poly.entity_id
_entity_poly.type
_entity_poly.pdbx_seq_one_letter_code
_entity_poly.pdbx_strand_id
1 'polypeptide(L)'
;MTNFVPPPNDRKKRDKDEEGGEDDTNCNQICGSDYTAETKHSMAQINEKETSFELVEALLKYIETLKVAGAVLVFLPGWNLIYAMQRHLETSPHFGTGTRSPAVSGTPSGLS
;
A
#
# COMPACT_ATOMS: atom_id res chain seq x y z
N MET A 1 12.13 -2.31 -6.89
CA MET A 1 10.71 -2.51 -6.52
C MET A 1 10.61 -2.36 -5.00
N THR A 2 9.43 -2.17 -4.41
CA THR A 2 9.23 -1.73 -3.01
C THR A 2 9.85 -2.62 -1.92
N ASN A 3 10.38 -3.82 -2.26
CA ASN A 3 10.91 -4.83 -1.33
C ASN A 3 9.93 -5.14 -0.18
N PHE A 4 8.64 -5.03 -0.48
CA PHE A 4 7.58 -5.28 0.48
C PHE A 4 7.52 -6.77 0.81
N VAL A 5 7.55 -7.08 2.10
CA VAL A 5 7.34 -8.42 2.64
C VAL A 5 6.07 -8.36 3.49
N PRO A 6 5.00 -9.06 3.10
CA PRO A 6 3.77 -9.08 3.88
C PRO A 6 4.03 -9.64 5.29
N PRO A 7 3.33 -9.11 6.31
CA PRO A 7 3.42 -9.67 7.65
C PRO A 7 2.90 -11.11 7.67
N PRO A 8 3.46 -11.99 8.54
CA PRO A 8 3.04 -13.38 8.64
C PRO A 8 1.57 -13.50 9.08
N ASN A 9 0.80 -14.35 8.40
CA ASN A 9 -0.60 -14.59 8.73
C ASN A 9 -0.73 -15.42 10.03
N ASP A 10 -1.19 -14.81 11.14
CA ASP A 10 -1.49 -15.47 12.43
C ASP A 10 -2.76 -16.36 12.41
N ARG A 11 -3.19 -16.83 11.24
CA ARG A 11 -4.37 -17.71 11.14
C ARG A 11 -4.03 -19.14 11.54
N LYS A 12 -4.03 -19.35 12.86
CA LYS A 12 -4.12 -20.66 13.52
C LYS A 12 -5.23 -21.48 12.86
N LYS A 13 -4.84 -22.60 12.23
CA LYS A 13 -5.70 -23.62 11.61
C LYS A 13 -6.97 -23.85 12.44
N ARG A 14 -8.14 -23.44 11.92
CA ARG A 14 -9.43 -24.03 12.30
C ARG A 14 -9.84 -24.94 11.16
N ASP A 15 -9.75 -26.24 11.40
CA ASP A 15 -10.33 -27.25 10.52
C ASP A 15 -11.86 -27.17 10.55
N LYS A 16 -12.44 -27.28 9.34
CA LYS A 16 -13.54 -28.17 8.93
C LYS A 16 -14.74 -27.51 8.24
N ASP A 17 -14.80 -27.80 6.94
CA ASP A 17 -15.92 -28.04 6.01
C ASP A 17 -17.21 -27.22 6.13
N GLU A 18 -17.49 -26.42 5.09
CA GLU A 18 -18.82 -26.41 4.45
C GLU A 18 -18.72 -25.99 2.97
N GLU A 19 -19.49 -26.72 2.17
CA GLU A 19 -19.53 -26.85 0.71
C GLU A 19 -20.26 -25.68 0.02
N GLY A 20 -19.72 -25.15 -1.08
CA GLY A 20 -20.50 -24.40 -2.07
C GLY A 20 -19.82 -23.23 -2.78
N GLY A 21 -19.45 -23.45 -4.04
CA GLY A 21 -19.50 -22.42 -5.10
C GLY A 21 -18.16 -21.82 -5.55
N GLU A 22 -17.65 -22.34 -6.67
CA GLU A 22 -16.55 -21.83 -7.50
C GLU A 22 -15.14 -21.94 -6.90
N ASP A 23 -14.27 -22.65 -7.63
CA ASP A 23 -12.80 -22.55 -7.50
C ASP A 23 -12.39 -21.09 -7.79
N ASP A 24 -12.53 -20.21 -6.78
CA ASP A 24 -11.96 -18.86 -6.73
C ASP A 24 -10.44 -19.03 -6.84
N THR A 25 -9.95 -19.09 -8.08
CA THR A 25 -8.53 -19.23 -8.36
C THR A 25 -7.83 -17.99 -7.84
N ASN A 26 -6.99 -18.17 -6.81
CA ASN A 26 -6.23 -17.08 -6.23
C ASN A 26 -5.23 -16.55 -7.27
N CYS A 27 -5.54 -15.39 -7.87
CA CYS A 27 -4.74 -14.80 -8.93
C CYS A 27 -3.40 -14.27 -8.40
N ASN A 28 -3.27 -13.98 -7.10
CA ASN A 28 -1.97 -13.67 -6.48
C ASN A 28 -0.97 -14.83 -6.54
N GLN A 29 -1.43 -16.08 -6.76
CA GLN A 29 -0.54 -17.23 -6.98
C GLN A 29 -0.08 -17.37 -8.45
N ILE A 30 -0.74 -16.65 -9.37
CA ILE A 30 -0.44 -16.69 -10.80
C ILE A 30 0.55 -15.57 -11.14
N CYS A 31 1.84 -15.88 -11.06
CA CYS A 31 2.91 -14.93 -11.39
C CYS A 31 3.81 -15.46 -12.53
N GLY A 32 4.02 -14.63 -13.56
CA GLY A 32 4.87 -14.95 -14.71
C GLY A 32 6.36 -15.17 -14.37
N SER A 33 7.13 -15.71 -15.30
CA SER A 33 8.58 -15.96 -15.13
C SER A 33 9.42 -14.70 -14.94
N ASP A 34 8.89 -13.53 -15.32
CA ASP A 34 9.63 -12.25 -15.31
C ASP A 34 9.81 -11.66 -13.91
N TYR A 35 9.12 -12.21 -12.90
CA TYR A 35 9.23 -11.78 -11.51
C TYR A 35 10.21 -12.65 -10.71
N THR A 36 10.88 -12.03 -9.74
CA THR A 36 11.79 -12.74 -8.82
C THR A 36 11.04 -13.71 -7.93
N ALA A 37 11.73 -14.76 -7.45
CA ALA A 37 11.16 -15.73 -6.52
C ALA A 37 10.60 -15.05 -5.24
N GLU A 38 11.30 -14.01 -4.76
CA GLU A 38 10.86 -13.21 -3.62
C GLU A 38 9.55 -12.46 -3.90
N THR A 39 9.42 -11.83 -5.07
CA THR A 39 8.18 -11.13 -5.45
C THR A 39 7.01 -12.11 -5.55
N LYS A 40 7.23 -13.29 -6.12
CA LYS A 40 6.22 -14.36 -6.20
C LYS A 40 5.79 -14.83 -4.81
N HIS A 41 6.75 -15.01 -3.92
CA HIS A 41 6.48 -15.42 -2.55
C HIS A 41 5.67 -14.37 -1.80
N SER A 42 6.10 -13.10 -1.84
CA SER A 42 5.35 -11.98 -1.24
C SER A 42 3.94 -11.87 -1.81
N MET A 43 3.76 -11.96 -3.13
CA MET A 43 2.44 -11.89 -3.76
C MET A 43 1.50 -12.98 -3.23
N ALA A 44 1.98 -14.23 -3.15
CA ALA A 44 1.19 -15.37 -2.71
C ALA A 44 0.73 -15.32 -1.24
N GLN A 45 1.34 -14.47 -0.40
CA GLN A 45 0.94 -14.29 1.01
C GLN A 45 -0.17 -13.23 1.19
N ILE A 46 -0.50 -12.45 0.16
CA ILE A 46 -1.50 -11.38 0.22
C ILE A 46 -2.89 -11.95 0.00
N ASN A 47 -3.84 -11.56 0.85
CA ASN A 47 -5.26 -11.91 0.72
C ASN A 47 -5.93 -11.03 -0.35
N GLU A 48 -6.50 -11.63 -1.40
CA GLU A 48 -7.18 -10.91 -2.50
C GLU A 48 -8.46 -10.20 -2.07
N LYS A 49 -9.11 -10.69 -1.02
CA LYS A 49 -10.40 -10.15 -0.56
C LYS A 49 -10.23 -8.89 0.30
N GLU A 50 -9.00 -8.53 0.65
CA GLU A 50 -8.69 -7.43 1.58
C GLU A 50 -7.66 -6.46 0.98
N THR A 51 -7.85 -5.16 1.23
CA THR A 51 -6.86 -4.15 0.84
C THR A 51 -5.74 -4.09 1.87
N SER A 52 -4.49 -4.37 1.47
CA SER A 52 -3.31 -4.23 2.34
C SER A 52 -2.89 -2.76 2.48
N PHE A 53 -3.12 -2.15 3.65
CA PHE A 53 -2.74 -0.76 3.90
C PHE A 53 -1.22 -0.58 3.97
N GLU A 54 -0.50 -1.56 4.51
CA GLU A 54 0.96 -1.54 4.56
C GLU A 54 1.59 -1.53 3.15
N LEU A 55 0.98 -2.25 2.20
CA LEU A 55 1.42 -2.23 0.81
C LEU A 55 1.19 -0.86 0.17
N VAL A 56 0.04 -0.23 0.43
CA VAL A 56 -0.23 1.14 -0.04
C VAL A 56 0.75 2.12 0.56
N GLU A 57 1.05 2.03 1.86
CA GLU A 57 2.04 2.87 2.53
C GLU A 57 3.45 2.69 1.93
N ALA A 58 3.87 1.44 1.69
CA ALA A 58 5.15 1.13 1.06
C ALA A 58 5.23 1.68 -0.37
N LEU A 59 4.11 1.64 -1.12
CA LEU A 59 4.02 2.21 -2.45
C LEU A 59 4.13 3.74 -2.43
N LEU A 60 3.46 4.41 -1.48
CA LEU A 60 3.56 5.87 -1.31
C LEU A 60 5.00 6.31 -0.98
N LYS A 61 5.67 5.58 -0.08
CA LYS A 61 7.09 5.82 0.24
C LYS A 61 7.97 5.65 -1.00
N TYR A 62 7.71 4.64 -1.83
CA TYR A 62 8.45 4.45 -3.08
C TYR A 62 8.22 5.58 -4.08
N ILE A 63 6.97 6.04 -4.26
CA ILE A 63 6.64 7.17 -5.15
C ILE A 63 7.42 8.43 -4.72
N GLU A 64 7.54 8.69 -3.41
CA GLU A 64 8.34 9.81 -2.90
C GLU A 64 9.83 9.72 -3.29
N THR A 65 10.39 8.50 -3.38
CA THR A 65 11.78 8.30 -3.83
C THR A 65 12.01 8.69 -5.29
N LEU A 66 10.95 8.74 -6.11
CA LEU A 66 11.04 9.12 -7.53
C LEU A 66 11.29 10.62 -7.74
N LYS A 67 11.16 11.45 -6.69
CA LYS A 67 11.43 12.90 -6.69
C LYS A 67 10.65 13.69 -7.76
N VAL A 68 9.46 13.21 -8.12
CA VAL A 68 8.52 13.92 -8.99
C VAL A 68 7.43 14.55 -8.14
N ALA A 69 7.22 15.87 -8.28
CA ALA A 69 6.12 16.55 -7.62
C ALA A 69 4.78 16.16 -8.27
N GLY A 70 3.80 15.78 -7.45
CA GLY A 70 2.48 15.41 -7.93
C GLY A 70 1.59 14.92 -6.78
N ALA A 71 0.28 15.02 -6.98
CA ALA A 71 -0.68 14.41 -6.09
C ALA A 71 -0.82 12.91 -6.42
N VAL A 72 -1.07 12.09 -5.39
CA VAL A 72 -1.39 10.67 -5.55
C VAL A 72 -2.88 10.48 -5.23
N LEU A 73 -3.62 9.87 -6.16
CA LEU A 73 -5.03 9.51 -6.00
C LEU A 73 -5.14 8.00 -5.79
N VAL A 74 -5.75 7.58 -4.68
CA VAL A 74 -5.96 6.16 -4.35
C VAL A 74 -7.45 5.84 -4.50
N PHE A 75 -7.78 4.80 -5.28
CA PHE A 75 -9.15 4.30 -5.42
C PHE A 75 -9.41 3.19 -4.40
N LEU A 76 -10.42 3.36 -3.55
CA LEU A 76 -10.81 2.40 -2.51
C LEU A 76 -12.32 2.14 -2.57
N PRO A 77 -12.78 0.90 -2.32
CA PRO A 77 -14.20 0.61 -2.32
C PRO A 77 -14.87 1.10 -1.03
N GLY A 78 -15.68 2.14 -1.18
CA GLY A 78 -16.57 2.63 -0.13
C GLY A 78 -15.90 3.47 0.97
N TRP A 79 -16.74 4.10 1.78
CA TRP A 79 -16.32 5.09 2.78
C TRP A 79 -15.48 4.50 3.92
N ASN A 80 -15.77 3.27 4.34
CA ASN A 80 -15.09 2.64 5.46
C ASN A 80 -13.58 2.49 5.21
N LEU A 81 -13.19 2.01 4.02
CA LEU A 81 -11.78 1.86 3.67
C LEU A 81 -11.09 3.20 3.43
N ILE A 82 -11.80 4.20 2.87
CA ILE A 82 -11.29 5.56 2.71
C ILE A 82 -10.91 6.14 4.07
N TYR A 83 -11.85 6.10 5.03
CA TYR A 83 -11.61 6.63 6.37
C TYR A 83 -10.51 5.86 7.11
N ALA A 84 -10.51 4.52 7.02
CA ALA A 84 -9.50 3.69 7.66
C ALA A 84 -8.09 3.94 7.07
N MET A 85 -7.97 4.07 5.75
CA MET A 85 -6.71 4.41 5.07
C MET A 85 -6.21 5.79 5.50
N GLN A 86 -7.10 6.79 5.53
CA GLN A 86 -6.75 8.13 6.00
C GLN A 86 -6.16 8.07 7.42
N ARG A 87 -6.86 7.40 8.34
CA ARG A 87 -6.39 7.25 9.72
C ARG A 87 -5.07 6.51 9.81
N HIS A 88 -4.90 5.44 9.05
CA HIS A 88 -3.65 4.68 8.99
C HIS A 88 -2.47 5.57 8.60
N LEU A 89 -2.61 6.36 7.53
CA LEU A 89 -1.57 7.30 7.07
C LEU A 89 -1.33 8.44 8.06
N GLU A 90 -2.38 9.02 8.66
CA GLU A 90 -2.27 10.06 9.70
C GLU A 90 -1.56 9.57 10.97
N THR A 91 -1.62 8.27 11.27
CA THR A 91 -0.89 7.67 12.40
C THR A 91 0.53 7.21 12.05
N SER A 92 0.86 7.09 10.76
CA SER A 92 2.20 6.70 10.33
C SER A 92 3.19 7.81 10.67
N PRO A 93 4.36 7.52 11.30
CA PRO A 93 5.38 8.53 11.59
C PRO A 93 5.84 9.31 10.35
N HIS A 94 5.81 8.66 9.18
CA HIS A 94 6.28 9.21 7.91
C HIS A 94 5.28 10.19 7.27
N PHE A 95 3.98 9.89 7.35
CA PHE A 95 2.92 10.67 6.69
C PHE A 95 2.09 11.54 7.66
N GLY A 96 2.03 11.15 8.93
CA GLY A 96 1.21 11.78 9.96
C GLY A 96 1.87 12.94 10.69
N THR A 97 3.21 12.97 10.76
CA THR A 97 3.93 14.14 11.27
C THR A 97 3.92 15.19 10.17
N GLY A 98 3.04 16.17 10.30
CA GLY A 98 2.88 17.24 9.33
C GLY A 98 4.19 17.97 9.08
N THR A 99 4.95 17.54 8.07
CA THR A 99 5.83 18.43 7.35
C THR A 99 4.91 19.40 6.64
N ARG A 100 4.55 20.49 7.32
CA ARG A 100 4.46 21.78 6.64
C ARG A 100 5.71 21.84 5.78
N SER A 101 5.55 21.67 4.47
CA SER A 101 6.60 22.10 3.55
C SER A 101 7.01 23.50 4.02
N PRO A 102 8.31 23.79 4.22
CA PRO A 102 8.71 25.16 4.39
C PRO A 102 8.16 25.87 3.16
N ALA A 103 7.22 26.79 3.39
CA ALA A 103 6.71 27.66 2.35
C ALA A 103 7.94 28.15 1.59
N VAL A 104 8.01 27.91 0.28
CA VAL A 104 9.06 28.49 -0.53
C VAL A 104 8.87 30.00 -0.33
N SER A 105 9.73 30.59 0.50
CA SER A 105 9.73 32.02 0.74
C SER A 105 10.32 32.61 -0.52
N GLY A 106 9.48 32.79 -1.53
CA GLY A 106 9.76 33.69 -2.63
C GLY A 106 9.87 35.09 -2.04
N THR A 107 11.07 35.46 -1.61
CA THR A 107 11.38 36.86 -1.35
C THR A 107 11.23 37.59 -2.67
N PRO A 108 10.40 38.65 -2.74
CA PRO A 108 10.43 39.53 -3.88
C PRO A 108 11.75 40.31 -3.76
N SER A 109 12.73 39.96 -4.59
CA SER A 109 13.88 40.83 -4.81
C SER A 109 13.38 42.07 -5.54
N GLY A 110 12.95 43.05 -4.77
CA GLY A 110 12.79 44.41 -5.25
C GLY A 110 14.15 45.08 -5.48
N LEU A 111 14.15 45.94 -6.51
CA LEU A 111 14.95 47.15 -6.65
C LEU A 111 16.45 46.99 -6.93
N SER A 112 16.83 47.18 -8.19
CA SER A 112 17.44 48.45 -8.62
C SER A 112 17.15 48.72 -10.09
#